data_AF-A0A963NL15-F1
#
_entry.id   AF-A0A963NL15-F1
#
_cell.length_a   1.000
_cell.length_b   1.000
_cell.length_c   1.000
_cell.angle_alpha   90.00
_cell.angle_beta   90.00
_cell.angle_gamma   90.00
#
_symmetry.space_group_name_H-M   'P 1'
#
loop_
_entity.id
_entity.type
_entity.pdbx_description
1 polymer ?
#
loop_
_entity_poly.entity_id
_entity_poly.type
_entity_poly.pdbx_seq_one_letter_code
_entity_poly.pdbx_strand_id
1 'polypeptide(L)'
;MSTPTRQQQIAALEKDWASNPRWKGVKRGYSAADVVRLRGSVAIEHTLARRGAEKLWTLINGEAKKGYVNAFGAITAGQAMQQAKAGLEAVYLSGWQVAADGNTSETMYPDQSLYAYDSVPTMVRRINNTFKRADEIQWSRGVGPGDAGFIDYFLPIVADA
;
A
#
# COMPACT_ATOMS: atom_id res chain seq x y z
N MET A 1 11.61 23.30 -14.95
CA MET A 1 12.62 22.30 -14.52
C MET A 1 12.89 21.39 -15.70
N SER A 2 14.16 21.08 -16.00
CA SER A 2 14.51 20.20 -17.12
C SER A 2 14.22 18.74 -16.75
N THR A 3 13.61 17.98 -17.65
CA THR A 3 13.35 16.54 -17.46
C THR A 3 14.69 15.80 -17.43
N PRO A 4 14.96 14.94 -16.42
CA PRO A 4 16.22 14.23 -16.32
C PRO A 4 16.43 13.29 -17.51
N THR A 5 17.65 13.24 -18.03
CA THR A 5 18.03 12.32 -19.11
C THR A 5 17.93 10.87 -18.65
N ARG A 6 17.87 9.91 -19.60
CA ARG A 6 17.87 8.49 -19.25
C ARG A 6 19.09 8.11 -18.41
N GLN A 7 20.29 8.59 -18.75
CA GLN A 7 21.51 8.36 -17.97
C GLN A 7 21.40 8.90 -16.53
N GLN A 8 20.85 10.11 -16.36
CA GLN A 8 20.63 10.68 -15.03
C GLN A 8 19.64 9.85 -14.20
N GLN A 9 18.57 9.34 -14.82
CA GLN A 9 17.60 8.47 -14.14
C GLN A 9 18.20 7.12 -13.72
N ILE A 10 19.06 6.53 -14.57
CA ILE A 10 19.76 5.27 -14.26
C ILE A 10 20.71 5.49 -13.08
N ALA A 11 21.57 6.51 -13.14
CA ALA A 11 22.52 6.82 -12.08
C ALA A 11 21.83 7.13 -10.75
N ALA A 12 20.69 7.84 -10.78
CA ALA A 12 19.90 8.12 -9.59
C ALA A 12 19.34 6.83 -8.96
N LEU A 13 18.84 5.89 -9.77
CA LEU A 13 18.30 4.63 -9.29
C LEU A 13 19.38 3.70 -8.74
N GLU A 14 20.54 3.64 -9.38
CA GLU A 14 21.70 2.89 -8.89
C GLU A 14 22.20 3.44 -7.54
N LYS A 15 22.29 4.77 -7.43
CA LYS A 15 22.66 5.44 -6.18
C LYS A 15 21.65 5.12 -5.07
N ASP A 16 20.35 5.19 -5.35
CA ASP A 16 19.31 4.86 -4.37
C ASP A 16 19.43 3.40 -3.92
N TRP A 17 19.60 2.45 -4.85
CA TRP A 17 19.76 1.04 -4.49
C TRP A 17 21.02 0.75 -3.66
N ALA A 18 22.11 1.48 -3.91
CA ALA A 18 23.38 1.27 -3.21
C ALA A 18 23.43 1.92 -1.82
N SER A 19 22.79 3.08 -1.64
CA SER A 19 22.87 3.87 -0.39
C SER A 19 21.63 3.78 0.49
N ASN A 20 20.49 3.42 -0.13
CA ASN A 20 19.19 3.14 0.43
C ASN A 20 19.15 2.07 1.54
N PRO A 21 19.08 2.32 2.87
CA PRO A 21 18.95 1.24 3.85
C PRO A 21 17.75 0.32 3.57
N ARG A 22 16.69 0.86 2.95
CA ARG A 22 15.51 0.11 2.46
C ARG A 22 15.85 -1.08 1.57
N TRP A 23 16.98 -1.02 0.87
CA TRP A 23 17.42 -2.00 -0.12
C TRP A 23 18.58 -2.87 0.37
N LYS A 24 19.02 -2.72 1.63
CA LYS A 24 20.08 -3.55 2.21
C LYS A 24 19.70 -5.02 2.14
N GLY A 25 20.53 -5.83 1.47
CA GLY A 25 20.31 -7.27 1.29
C GLY A 25 19.34 -7.66 0.17
N VAL A 26 18.77 -6.71 -0.58
CA VAL A 26 17.84 -6.98 -1.68
C VAL A 26 18.61 -7.25 -2.98
N LYS A 27 18.57 -8.50 -3.46
CA LYS A 27 19.14 -8.90 -4.76
C LYS A 27 18.15 -8.65 -5.90
N ARG A 28 18.64 -8.18 -7.05
CA ARG A 28 17.84 -7.95 -8.27
C ARG A 28 18.49 -8.70 -9.43
N GLY A 29 17.70 -9.48 -10.18
CA GLY A 29 18.14 -10.20 -11.38
C GLY A 29 18.14 -9.35 -12.65
N TYR A 30 18.05 -8.02 -12.51
CA TYR A 30 17.95 -7.04 -13.58
C TYR A 30 18.67 -5.75 -13.19
N SER A 31 19.00 -4.92 -14.18
CA SER A 31 19.74 -3.66 -13.97
C SER A 31 18.82 -2.45 -13.75
N ALA A 32 19.38 -1.34 -13.27
CA ALA A 32 18.68 -0.06 -13.24
C ALA A 32 18.33 0.44 -14.65
N ALA A 33 19.19 0.14 -15.64
CA ALA A 33 18.95 0.43 -17.04
C ALA A 33 17.72 -0.30 -17.59
N ASP A 34 17.49 -1.55 -17.20
CA ASP A 34 16.28 -2.30 -17.57
C ASP A 34 15.01 -1.64 -17.01
N VAL A 35 15.05 -1.18 -15.75
CA VAL A 35 13.92 -0.48 -15.14
C VAL A 35 13.62 0.83 -15.87
N VAL A 36 14.63 1.66 -16.14
CA VAL A 36 14.44 2.95 -16.85
C VAL A 36 13.97 2.74 -18.28
N ARG A 37 14.45 1.68 -18.96
CA ARG A 37 14.02 1.32 -20.32
C ARG A 37 12.52 1.04 -20.41
N LEU A 38 11.91 0.47 -19.37
CA LEU A 38 10.49 0.09 -19.32
C LEU A 38 9.57 1.16 -18.68
N ARG A 39 10.13 2.24 -18.13
CA ARG A 39 9.39 3.24 -17.33
C ARG A 39 8.52 4.21 -18.14
N GLY A 40 8.77 4.33 -19.45
CA GLY A 40 8.17 5.39 -20.27
C GLY A 40 8.80 6.77 -20.02
N SER A 41 8.31 7.80 -20.73
CA SER A 41 8.84 9.18 -20.61
C SER A 41 8.23 10.00 -19.47
N VAL A 42 7.07 9.57 -18.95
CA VAL A 42 6.32 10.26 -17.90
C VAL A 42 6.11 9.28 -16.74
N ALA A 43 6.58 9.65 -15.55
CA ALA A 43 6.35 8.88 -14.34
C ALA A 43 4.98 9.24 -13.76
N ILE A 44 4.11 8.25 -13.61
CA ILE A 44 2.83 8.39 -12.90
C ILE A 44 3.09 8.17 -11.41
N GLU A 45 2.72 9.16 -10.59
CA GLU A 45 2.89 9.07 -9.15
C GLU A 45 1.80 8.19 -8.53
N HIS A 46 2.22 7.23 -7.70
CA HIS A 46 1.34 6.33 -6.94
C HIS A 46 1.38 6.66 -5.45
N THR A 47 0.87 7.84 -5.08
CA THR A 47 1.01 8.45 -3.75
C THR A 47 0.68 7.50 -2.59
N LEU A 48 -0.46 6.80 -2.66
CA LEU A 48 -0.90 5.90 -1.58
C LEU A 48 -0.04 4.64 -1.49
N ALA A 49 0.43 4.12 -2.62
CA ALA A 49 1.33 2.97 -2.64
C ALA A 49 2.69 3.34 -2.03
N ARG A 50 3.25 4.51 -2.39
CA ARG A 50 4.50 5.00 -1.81
C ARG A 50 4.37 5.26 -0.31
N ARG A 51 3.38 6.06 0.11
CA ARG A 51 3.14 6.36 1.54
C ARG A 51 2.89 5.10 2.36
N GLY A 52 2.07 4.18 1.85
CA GLY A 52 1.78 2.90 2.51
C GLY A 52 3.03 2.03 2.65
N ALA A 53 3.83 1.89 1.59
CA ALA A 53 5.06 1.10 1.63
C ALA A 53 6.12 1.69 2.56
N GLU A 54 6.28 3.02 2.58
CA GLU A 54 7.16 3.73 3.50
C GLU A 54 6.71 3.54 4.95
N LYS A 55 5.43 3.77 5.25
CA LYS A 55 4.85 3.58 6.59
C LYS A 55 4.96 2.14 7.07
N LEU A 56 4.66 1.16 6.22
CA LEU A 56 4.80 -0.25 6.60
C LEU A 56 6.27 -0.58 6.92
N TRP A 57 7.20 -0.08 6.12
CA TRP A 57 8.62 -0.28 6.35
C TRP A 57 9.07 0.28 7.70
N THR A 58 8.65 1.48 8.09
CA THR A 58 9.04 2.02 9.40
C THR A 58 8.40 1.25 10.55
N LEU A 59 7.13 0.87 10.44
CA LEU A 59 6.42 0.07 11.43
C LEU A 59 7.11 -1.28 11.70
N ILE A 60 7.45 -2.04 10.65
CA ILE A 60 8.11 -3.36 10.82
C ILE A 60 9.58 -3.24 11.25
N ASN A 61 10.18 -2.06 11.16
CA ASN A 61 11.56 -1.79 11.58
C ASN A 61 11.65 -1.05 12.92
N GLY A 62 10.60 -1.11 13.76
CA GLY A 62 10.67 -0.71 15.17
C GLY A 62 9.73 0.41 15.59
N GLU A 63 9.00 1.03 14.67
CA GLU A 63 8.03 2.08 15.03
C GLU A 63 6.64 1.56 15.41
N ALA A 64 6.38 0.24 15.27
CA ALA A 64 5.11 -0.34 15.67
C ALA A 64 4.88 -0.21 17.19
N LYS A 65 3.67 0.18 17.60
CA LYS A 65 3.31 0.46 19.01
C LYS A 65 3.59 -0.69 19.96
N LYS A 66 3.49 -1.94 19.48
CA LYS A 66 3.67 -3.16 20.29
C LYS A 66 5.01 -3.84 20.06
N GLY A 67 5.91 -3.25 19.28
CA GLY A 67 7.13 -3.90 18.80
C GLY A 67 6.90 -4.90 17.65
N TYR A 68 5.66 -5.07 17.21
CA TYR A 68 5.28 -5.87 16.04
C TYR A 68 4.00 -5.32 15.40
N VAL A 69 3.81 -5.61 14.11
CA VAL A 69 2.60 -5.24 13.36
C VAL A 69 1.71 -6.46 13.22
N ASN A 70 0.53 -6.44 13.83
CA ASN A 70 -0.52 -7.41 13.56
C ASN A 70 -1.63 -6.80 12.70
N ALA A 71 -2.28 -7.64 11.91
CA ALA A 71 -3.38 -7.26 11.05
C ALA A 71 -4.48 -8.34 11.08
N PHE A 72 -5.70 -7.94 10.71
CA PHE A 72 -6.82 -8.85 10.46
C PHE A 72 -7.23 -8.77 8.99
N GLY A 73 -7.74 -9.88 8.46
CA GLY A 73 -8.35 -9.91 7.12
C GLY A 73 -9.54 -8.96 7.02
N ALA A 74 -9.56 -8.10 6.00
CA ALA A 74 -10.69 -7.22 5.68
C ALA A 74 -11.30 -7.60 4.33
N ILE A 75 -12.50 -8.18 4.35
CA ILE A 75 -13.28 -8.54 3.15
C ILE A 75 -14.18 -7.38 2.68
N THR A 76 -14.37 -6.36 3.52
CA THR A 76 -15.00 -5.10 3.10
C THR A 76 -14.15 -3.89 3.47
N ALA A 77 -14.31 -2.81 2.72
CA ALA A 77 -13.63 -1.55 3.02
C ALA A 77 -14.10 -0.92 4.36
N GLY A 78 -15.34 -1.19 4.77
CA GLY A 78 -15.87 -0.78 6.07
C GLY A 78 -15.16 -1.46 7.24
N GLN A 79 -14.85 -2.75 7.12
CA GLN A 79 -14.04 -3.46 8.12
C GLN A 79 -12.66 -2.83 8.25
N ALA A 80 -11.97 -2.55 7.15
CA ALA A 80 -10.67 -1.89 7.17
C ALA A 80 -10.73 -0.52 7.88
N MET A 81 -11.77 0.29 7.62
CA MET A 81 -11.96 1.57 8.30
C MET A 81 -12.17 1.41 9.82
N GLN A 82 -12.95 0.41 10.24
CA GLN A 82 -13.13 0.11 11.66
C GLN A 82 -11.84 -0.41 12.32
N GLN A 83 -11.03 -1.19 11.60
CA GLN A 83 -9.70 -1.61 12.07
C GLN A 83 -8.79 -0.40 12.33
N ALA A 84 -8.81 0.62 11.46
CA ALA A 84 -8.11 1.88 11.71
C ALA A 84 -8.64 2.62 12.95
N LYS A 85 -9.97 2.71 13.11
CA LYS A 85 -10.58 3.30 14.32
C LYS A 85 -10.25 2.54 15.60
N ALA A 86 -10.12 1.22 15.52
CA ALA A 86 -9.74 0.35 16.63
C ALA A 86 -8.25 0.42 16.98
N GLY A 87 -7.45 1.15 16.19
CA GLY A 87 -6.04 1.40 16.46
C GLY A 87 -5.07 0.37 15.87
N LEU A 88 -5.52 -0.46 14.91
CA LEU A 88 -4.58 -1.29 14.13
C LEU A 88 -3.65 -0.41 13.28
N GLU A 89 -2.48 -0.97 12.98
CA GLU A 89 -1.41 -0.27 12.27
C GLU A 89 -1.27 -0.72 10.82
N ALA A 90 -1.95 -1.79 10.41
CA ALA A 90 -1.99 -2.32 9.06
C ALA A 90 -3.29 -3.10 8.80
N VAL A 91 -3.62 -3.30 7.53
CA VAL A 91 -4.72 -4.16 7.06
C VAL A 91 -4.16 -5.32 6.26
N TYR A 92 -4.68 -6.53 6.49
CA TYR A 92 -4.42 -7.68 5.63
C TYR A 92 -5.61 -7.88 4.69
N LEU A 93 -5.35 -8.07 3.41
CA LEU A 93 -6.35 -8.36 2.39
C LEU A 93 -6.11 -9.76 1.85
N SER A 94 -6.91 -10.72 2.33
CA SER A 94 -6.78 -12.15 2.03
C SER A 94 -7.38 -12.50 0.67
N GLY A 95 -6.62 -13.25 -0.15
CA GLY A 95 -7.10 -13.79 -1.43
C GLY A 95 -8.24 -14.80 -1.22
N TRP A 96 -8.14 -15.65 -0.19
CA TRP A 96 -9.20 -16.56 0.23
C TRP A 96 -10.51 -15.81 0.52
N GLN A 97 -10.46 -14.71 1.28
CA GLN A 97 -11.66 -13.90 1.57
C GLN A 97 -12.23 -13.28 0.29
N VAL A 98 -11.38 -12.78 -0.60
CA VAL A 98 -11.82 -12.26 -1.90
C VAL A 98 -12.48 -13.35 -2.75
N ALA A 99 -11.91 -14.55 -2.80
CA ALA A 99 -12.51 -15.71 -3.47
C ALA A 99 -13.90 -16.04 -2.91
N ALA A 100 -14.02 -16.05 -1.58
CA ALA A 100 -15.26 -16.41 -0.92
C ALA A 100 -16.38 -15.40 -1.16
N ASP A 101 -16.13 -14.09 -1.01
CA ASP A 101 -17.20 -13.08 -0.97
C ASP A 101 -16.74 -11.63 -1.27
N GLY A 102 -15.65 -11.43 -2.03
CA GLY A 102 -15.11 -10.09 -2.33
C GLY A 102 -14.62 -9.87 -3.76
N ASN A 103 -14.82 -10.86 -4.65
CA ASN A 103 -14.31 -10.84 -6.01
C ASN A 103 -15.23 -10.13 -7.01
N THR A 104 -14.65 -9.76 -8.16
CA THR A 104 -15.35 -9.07 -9.26
C THR A 104 -16.22 -10.00 -10.12
N SER A 105 -16.14 -11.31 -9.90
CA SER A 105 -16.98 -12.31 -10.57
C SER A 105 -18.33 -12.53 -9.89
N GLU A 106 -18.58 -11.85 -8.76
CA GLU A 106 -19.84 -11.90 -8.00
C GLU A 106 -20.28 -13.34 -7.67
N THR A 107 -19.31 -14.24 -7.49
CA THR A 107 -19.52 -15.67 -7.29
C THR A 107 -18.68 -16.15 -6.12
N MET A 108 -19.24 -17.00 -5.27
CA MET A 108 -18.51 -17.66 -4.20
C MET A 108 -17.56 -18.73 -4.76
N TYR A 109 -16.27 -18.62 -4.45
CA TYR A 109 -15.24 -19.61 -4.82
C TYR A 109 -14.49 -20.18 -3.61
N PRO A 110 -13.96 -21.41 -3.71
CA PRO A 110 -12.86 -21.84 -2.86
C PRO A 110 -11.56 -21.13 -3.24
N ASP A 111 -10.54 -21.26 -2.40
CA ASP A 111 -9.21 -20.69 -2.62
C ASP A 111 -8.36 -21.55 -3.57
N GLN A 112 -8.68 -21.44 -4.86
CA GLN A 112 -8.02 -22.15 -5.97
C GLN A 112 -7.75 -21.22 -7.17
N SER A 113 -7.56 -19.92 -6.91
CA SER A 113 -7.28 -18.90 -7.93
C SER A 113 -8.32 -18.84 -9.07
N LEU A 114 -9.60 -19.07 -8.77
CA LEU A 114 -10.68 -19.14 -9.76
C LEU A 114 -11.29 -17.78 -10.12
N TYR A 115 -11.12 -16.78 -9.25
CA TYR A 115 -11.67 -15.44 -9.45
C TYR A 115 -10.83 -14.60 -10.43
N ALA A 116 -11.43 -13.56 -11.00
CA ALA A 116 -10.73 -12.68 -11.94
C ALA A 116 -9.53 -11.95 -11.27
N TYR A 117 -8.38 -11.91 -11.96
CA TYR A 117 -7.10 -11.41 -11.44
C TYR A 117 -7.14 -9.97 -10.88
N ASP A 118 -8.12 -9.16 -11.30
CA ASP A 118 -8.28 -7.77 -10.88
C ASP A 118 -9.11 -7.62 -9.58
N SER A 119 -9.61 -8.73 -9.02
CA SER A 119 -10.43 -8.75 -7.81
C SER A 119 -9.72 -8.17 -6.59
N VAL A 120 -8.52 -8.66 -6.26
CA VAL A 120 -7.75 -8.16 -5.12
C VAL A 120 -7.32 -6.69 -5.34
N PRO A 121 -6.77 -6.28 -6.51
CA PRO A 121 -6.52 -4.87 -6.80
C PRO A 121 -7.74 -3.95 -6.67
N THR A 122 -8.92 -4.42 -7.09
CA THR A 122 -10.18 -3.70 -6.93
C THR A 122 -10.52 -3.50 -5.46
N MET A 123 -10.30 -4.52 -4.63
CA MET A 123 -10.54 -4.43 -3.19
C MET A 123 -9.51 -3.54 -2.47
N VAL A 124 -8.23 -3.54 -2.87
CA VAL A 124 -7.22 -2.55 -2.42
C VAL A 124 -7.69 -1.12 -2.71
N ARG A 125 -8.24 -0.87 -3.91
CA ARG A 125 -8.76 0.44 -4.30
C ARG A 125 -9.97 0.84 -3.46
N ARG A 126 -10.90 -0.09 -3.21
CA ARG A 126 -12.09 0.14 -2.38
C ARG A 126 -11.70 0.51 -0.94
N ILE A 127 -10.75 -0.21 -0.32
CA ILE A 127 -10.24 0.12 1.02
C ILE A 127 -9.65 1.54 1.05
N ASN A 128 -8.75 1.87 0.11
CA ASN A 128 -8.14 3.19 0.03
C ASN A 128 -9.15 4.32 -0.19
N ASN A 129 -10.19 4.09 -1.00
CA ASN A 129 -11.28 5.06 -1.19
C ASN A 129 -12.06 5.30 0.10
N THR A 130 -12.32 4.25 0.89
CA THR A 130 -12.97 4.39 2.20
C THR A 130 -12.08 5.10 3.22
N PHE A 131 -10.77 4.80 3.25
CA PHE A 131 -9.81 5.56 4.07
C PHE A 131 -9.79 7.03 3.69
N LYS A 132 -9.74 7.35 2.40
CA LYS A 132 -9.81 8.72 1.90
C LYS A 132 -11.09 9.42 2.35
N ARG A 133 -12.25 8.76 2.26
CA ARG A 133 -13.52 9.36 2.73
C ARG A 133 -13.50 9.61 4.24
N ALA A 134 -12.98 8.68 5.04
CA ALA A 134 -12.90 8.84 6.48
C ALA A 134 -11.95 9.99 6.87
N ASP A 135 -10.83 10.12 6.17
CA ASP A 135 -9.88 11.23 6.30
C ASP A 135 -10.51 12.58 5.91
N GLU A 136 -11.22 12.67 4.77
CA GLU A 136 -11.95 13.87 4.36
C GLU A 136 -12.98 14.34 5.42
N ILE A 137 -13.68 13.39 6.06
CA ILE A 137 -14.63 13.69 7.14
C ILE A 137 -13.89 14.24 8.36
N GLN A 138 -12.76 13.65 8.73
CA GLN A 138 -11.94 14.10 9.85
C GLN A 138 -11.37 15.50 9.58
N TRP A 139 -10.79 15.69 8.40
CA TRP A 139 -10.20 16.95 7.97
C TRP A 139 -11.23 18.09 7.90
N SER A 140 -12.43 17.81 7.37
CA SER A 140 -13.51 18.83 7.30
C SER A 140 -14.04 19.28 8.67
N ARG A 141 -13.77 18.52 9.74
CA ARG A 141 -14.07 18.89 11.14
C ARG A 141 -12.93 19.64 11.82
N GLY A 142 -11.85 19.93 11.10
CA GLY A 142 -10.67 20.61 11.65
C GLY A 142 -9.84 19.73 12.59
N VAL A 143 -9.96 18.40 12.51
CA VAL A 143 -9.16 17.47 13.31
C VAL A 143 -7.94 17.05 12.49
N GLY A 144 -6.77 17.53 12.88
CA GLY A 144 -5.49 17.28 12.22
C GLY A 144 -4.53 16.42 13.05
N PRO A 145 -3.36 16.07 12.48
CA PRO A 145 -2.32 15.33 13.21
C PRO A 145 -1.92 16.07 14.49
N GLY A 146 -2.00 15.38 15.63
CA GLY A 146 -1.70 15.92 16.96
C GLY A 146 -2.93 16.29 17.79
N ASP A 147 -4.10 16.42 17.16
CA ASP A 147 -5.35 16.73 17.87
C ASP A 147 -5.92 15.51 18.60
N ALA A 148 -6.63 15.75 19.71
CA ALA A 148 -7.38 14.72 20.40
C ALA A 148 -8.44 14.10 19.48
N GLY A 149 -8.39 12.78 19.30
CA GLY A 149 -9.30 12.05 18.43
C GLY A 149 -8.87 11.95 16.95
N PHE A 150 -7.67 12.44 16.60
CA PHE A 150 -7.08 12.20 15.28
C PHE A 150 -6.80 10.71 15.04
N ILE A 151 -7.17 10.23 13.86
CA ILE A 151 -6.88 8.89 13.36
C ILE A 151 -6.16 9.01 12.02
N ASP A 152 -5.00 8.36 11.89
CA ASP A 152 -4.37 8.19 10.58
C ASP A 152 -5.05 7.01 9.85
N TYR A 153 -6.08 7.32 9.07
CA TYR A 153 -6.88 6.32 8.35
C TYR A 153 -6.10 5.60 7.24
N PHE A 154 -5.04 6.19 6.70
CA PHE A 154 -4.26 5.57 5.63
C PHE A 154 -3.30 4.51 6.21
N LEU A 155 -3.88 3.39 6.62
CA LEU A 155 -3.12 2.21 7.01
C LEU A 155 -2.48 1.56 5.78
N PRO A 156 -1.25 1.03 5.89
CA PRO A 156 -0.69 0.16 4.88
C PRO A 156 -1.55 -1.09 4.69
N ILE A 157 -1.73 -1.50 3.44
CA ILE A 157 -2.47 -2.71 3.06
C ILE A 157 -1.46 -3.74 2.57
N VAL A 158 -1.42 -4.91 3.21
CA VAL A 158 -0.70 -6.09 2.73
C VAL A 158 -1.71 -6.98 2.03
N ALA A 159 -1.56 -7.14 0.72
CA ALA A 159 -2.52 -7.84 -0.13
C ALA A 159 -1.95 -9.15 -0.66
N ASP A 160 -2.82 -10.16 -0.75
CA ASP A 160 -2.59 -11.41 -1.47
C ASP A 160 -2.49 -11.16 -2.99
N ALA A 161 -1.68 -11.94 -3.71
CA ALA A 161 -1.30 -11.67 -5.10
C ALA A 161 -1.51 -12.88 -6.02
#